data_AF-A0A9W9KD34-F1
#
_entry.id   AF-A0A9W9KD34-F1
#
_cell.length_a   1.000
_cell.length_b   1.000
_cell.length_c   1.000
_cell.angle_alpha   90.00
_cell.angle_beta   90.00
_cell.angle_gamma   90.00
#
_symmetry.space_group_name_H-M   'P 1'
#
loop_
_entity.id
_entity.type
_entity.pdbx_description
1 polymer ?
#
loop_
_entity_poly.entity_id
_entity_poly.type
_entity_poly.pdbx_seq_one_letter_code
_entity_poly.pdbx_strand_id
1 'polypeptide(L)'
;MVQDLESGRGSYALQDRSSMAAVLSKRRKVDQELSQVKRKQEQLQPIQQALLDSTTSSDDHRTRAQVDSLESEITECFHRARSLAADAKQGSDMYNPRIHEQLTYITENIRRHIEEYRRAQRVFATQLETQVRRRYGLVNPEASEQEIENGVQNILYGDQQAFQVQGMRSAKANEARDAVLQRSTAIRRILEDLQSLNELFEEVGELVEKHQVPLDNTVKNVEETVENYQKSTRLLDRAIISARNARKYKWWILFVCVLIVAIIVAVIIAWGKINHKF
;
A
#
# COMPACT_ATOMS: atom_id res chain seq x y z
N MET A 1 -25.16 35.20 -45.69
CA MET A 1 -25.34 33.74 -45.72
C MET A 1 -24.04 32.94 -45.75
N VAL A 2 -23.05 33.24 -46.61
CA VAL A 2 -21.72 32.56 -46.56
C VAL A 2 -20.83 33.10 -45.42
N GLN A 3 -20.86 34.41 -45.15
CA GLN A 3 -20.11 35.04 -44.03
C GLN A 3 -20.60 34.61 -42.63
N ASP A 4 -21.89 34.27 -42.49
CA ASP A 4 -22.47 33.80 -41.21
C ASP A 4 -22.06 32.35 -40.89
N LEU A 5 -21.73 31.55 -41.91
CA LEU A 5 -21.26 30.18 -41.75
C LEU A 5 -19.76 30.10 -41.41
N GLU A 6 -18.93 30.98 -41.96
CA GLU A 6 -17.50 31.04 -41.61
C GLU A 6 -17.25 31.62 -40.20
N SER A 7 -18.04 32.62 -39.79
CA SER A 7 -17.97 33.20 -38.44
C SER A 7 -18.40 32.22 -37.35
N GLY A 8 -19.43 31.40 -37.58
CA GLY A 8 -19.82 30.32 -36.68
C GLY A 8 -18.72 29.24 -36.54
N ARG A 9 -18.15 28.78 -37.65
CA ARG A 9 -17.11 27.72 -37.67
C ARG A 9 -15.83 28.12 -36.94
N GLY A 10 -15.44 29.40 -37.01
CA GLY A 10 -14.32 29.95 -36.25
C GLY A 10 -14.58 29.99 -34.73
N SER A 11 -15.80 30.33 -34.32
CA SER A 11 -16.19 30.37 -32.90
C SER A 11 -16.17 28.98 -32.25
N TYR A 12 -16.66 27.95 -32.93
CA TYR A 12 -16.64 26.57 -32.42
C TYR A 12 -15.21 26.03 -32.27
N ALA A 13 -14.33 26.28 -33.25
CA ALA A 13 -12.94 25.82 -33.19
C ALA A 13 -12.13 26.50 -32.07
N LEU A 14 -12.41 27.78 -31.79
CA LEU A 14 -11.80 28.51 -30.67
C LEU A 14 -12.30 28.02 -29.31
N GLN A 15 -13.61 27.74 -29.20
CA GLN A 15 -14.23 27.20 -27.99
C GLN A 15 -13.71 25.80 -27.66
N ASP A 16 -13.57 24.93 -28.66
CA ASP A 16 -13.02 23.58 -28.49
C ASP A 16 -11.56 23.60 -28.03
N ARG A 17 -10.74 24.47 -28.64
CA ARG A 17 -9.34 24.64 -28.25
C ARG A 17 -9.18 25.16 -26.82
N SER A 18 -10.07 26.08 -26.40
CA SER A 18 -10.10 26.60 -25.02
C SER A 18 -10.54 25.54 -24.02
N SER A 19 -11.58 24.76 -24.36
CA SER A 19 -12.10 23.65 -23.54
C SER A 19 -11.04 22.57 -23.33
N MET A 20 -10.37 22.14 -24.40
CA MET A 20 -9.27 21.18 -24.33
C MET A 20 -8.10 21.71 -23.49
N ALA A 21 -7.73 22.98 -23.64
CA ALA A 21 -6.67 23.59 -22.83
C ALA A 21 -7.03 23.60 -21.33
N ALA A 22 -8.29 23.85 -21.00
CA ALA A 22 -8.79 23.80 -19.63
C ALA A 22 -8.69 22.38 -19.05
N VAL A 23 -9.14 21.36 -19.78
CA VAL A 23 -9.05 19.94 -19.37
C VAL A 23 -7.60 19.51 -19.16
N LEU A 24 -6.70 19.84 -20.09
CA LEU A 24 -5.27 19.54 -19.95
C LEU A 24 -4.62 20.28 -18.76
N SER A 25 -5.09 21.48 -18.42
CA SER A 25 -4.64 22.18 -17.22
C SER A 25 -5.08 21.48 -15.94
N LYS A 26 -6.33 20.98 -15.90
CA LYS A 26 -6.87 20.21 -14.78
C LYS A 26 -6.18 18.86 -14.64
N ARG A 27 -5.91 18.16 -15.75
CA ARG A 27 -5.10 16.94 -15.78
C ARG A 27 -3.76 17.13 -15.07
N ARG A 28 -3.01 18.18 -15.44
CA ARG A 28 -1.71 18.47 -14.81
C ARG A 28 -1.83 18.70 -13.30
N LYS A 29 -2.90 19.37 -12.84
CA LYS A 29 -3.16 19.57 -11.41
C LYS A 29 -3.50 18.24 -10.71
N VAL A 30 -4.30 17.38 -11.34
CA VAL A 30 -4.57 16.02 -10.83
C VAL A 30 -3.26 15.24 -10.70
N ASP A 31 -2.42 15.23 -11.74
CA ASP A 31 -1.14 14.52 -11.71
C ASP A 31 -0.22 15.05 -10.60
N GLN A 32 -0.28 16.35 -10.29
CA GLN A 32 0.43 16.97 -9.16
C GLN A 32 -0.11 16.48 -7.80
N GLU A 33 -1.42 16.40 -7.61
CA GLU A 33 -2.02 15.86 -6.38
C GLU A 33 -1.68 14.37 -6.21
N LEU A 34 -1.76 13.57 -7.28
CA LEU A 34 -1.38 12.15 -7.24
C LEU A 34 0.12 11.95 -6.96
N SER A 35 0.96 12.84 -7.47
CA SER A 35 2.39 12.86 -7.11
C SER A 35 2.63 13.20 -5.64
N GLN A 36 1.79 14.05 -5.04
CA GLN A 36 1.83 14.32 -3.60
C GLN A 36 1.41 13.10 -2.79
N VAL A 37 0.33 12.41 -3.19
CA VAL A 37 -0.10 11.15 -2.59
C VAL A 37 1.06 10.17 -2.54
N LYS A 38 1.73 9.93 -3.67
CA LYS A 38 2.86 8.99 -3.74
C LYS A 38 3.99 9.35 -2.77
N ARG A 39 4.40 10.62 -2.74
CA ARG A 39 5.44 11.09 -1.80
C ARG A 39 5.04 10.90 -0.34
N LYS A 40 3.78 11.15 0.00
CA LYS A 40 3.26 10.96 1.36
C LYS A 40 3.17 9.49 1.73
N GLN A 41 2.78 8.61 0.79
CA GLN A 41 2.81 7.16 1.00
C GLN A 41 4.23 6.65 1.28
N GLU A 42 5.23 7.14 0.55
CA GLU A 42 6.65 6.80 0.77
C GLU A 42 7.13 7.26 2.17
N GLN A 43 6.60 8.37 2.68
CA GLN A 43 6.86 8.84 4.06
C GLN A 43 6.07 8.08 5.12
N LEU A 44 4.85 7.65 4.80
CA LEU A 44 3.95 6.95 5.71
C LEU A 44 4.47 5.54 6.04
N GLN A 45 5.02 4.83 5.05
CA GLN A 45 5.54 3.46 5.22
C GLN A 45 6.51 3.29 6.41
N PRO A 46 7.61 4.06 6.54
CA PRO A 46 8.52 3.90 7.67
C PRO A 46 7.89 4.23 9.02
N ILE A 47 6.91 5.14 9.06
CA ILE A 47 6.21 5.53 10.29
C ILE A 47 5.24 4.42 10.72
N GLN A 48 4.51 3.83 9.76
CA GLN A 48 3.69 2.65 9.99
C GLN A 48 4.53 1.47 10.48
N GLN A 49 5.73 1.25 9.92
CA GLN A 49 6.66 0.22 10.42
C GLN A 49 7.13 0.53 11.84
N ALA A 50 7.45 1.79 12.16
CA ALA A 50 7.80 2.19 13.52
C ALA A 50 6.67 1.91 14.52
N LEU A 51 5.41 2.11 14.12
CA LEU A 51 4.23 1.79 14.95
C LEU A 51 4.02 0.27 15.13
N LEU A 52 4.51 -0.53 14.19
CA LEU A 52 4.51 -1.99 14.31
C LEU A 52 5.63 -2.44 15.25
N ASP A 53 6.81 -1.85 15.17
CA ASP A 53 7.96 -2.26 15.97
C ASP A 53 7.94 -1.71 17.40
N SER A 54 7.09 -0.73 17.67
CA SER A 54 7.01 -0.07 18.97
C SER A 54 6.57 -1.02 20.09
N THR A 55 7.39 -1.07 21.14
CA THR A 55 7.17 -1.91 22.32
C THR A 55 6.59 -1.14 23.50
N THR A 56 6.73 0.18 23.55
CA THR A 56 6.30 1.06 24.65
C THR A 56 5.10 1.93 24.26
N SER A 57 4.22 2.22 25.22
CA SER A 57 3.02 3.04 24.97
C SER A 57 3.29 4.53 24.70
N SER A 58 4.46 5.07 25.07
CA SER A 58 4.78 6.50 24.86
C SER A 58 5.20 6.79 23.42
N ASP A 59 6.01 5.91 22.83
CA ASP A 59 6.43 6.03 21.42
C ASP A 59 5.25 5.80 20.46
N ASP A 60 4.29 4.96 20.87
CA ASP A 60 3.04 4.69 20.16
C ASP A 60 2.22 5.96 19.88
N HIS A 61 2.04 6.83 20.89
CA HIS A 61 1.18 8.01 20.76
C HIS A 61 1.70 9.00 19.72
N ARG A 62 3.01 9.30 19.77
CA ARG A 62 3.64 10.22 18.82
C ARG A 62 3.63 9.65 17.41
N THR A 63 3.95 8.38 17.26
CA THR A 63 3.99 7.72 15.95
C THR A 63 2.60 7.65 15.33
N ARG A 64 1.54 7.38 16.12
CA ARG A 64 0.16 7.42 15.64
C ARG A 64 -0.27 8.80 15.16
N ALA A 65 0.01 9.85 15.93
CA ALA A 65 -0.34 11.20 15.49
C ALA A 65 0.28 11.56 14.13
N GLN A 66 1.49 11.04 13.84
CA GLN A 66 2.12 11.20 12.53
C GLN A 66 1.46 10.36 11.43
N VAL A 67 1.07 9.12 11.74
CA VAL A 67 0.26 8.27 10.83
C VAL A 67 -1.05 8.98 10.48
N ASP A 68 -1.84 9.36 11.49
CA ASP A 68 -3.15 9.98 11.33
C ASP A 68 -3.04 11.28 10.50
N SER A 69 -2.01 12.10 10.75
CA SER A 69 -1.76 13.33 9.98
C SER A 69 -1.50 13.04 8.50
N LEU A 70 -0.60 12.10 8.20
CA LEU A 70 -0.27 11.76 6.81
C LEU A 70 -1.43 11.06 6.09
N GLU A 71 -2.18 10.21 6.79
CA GLU A 71 -3.38 9.55 6.23
C GLU A 71 -4.45 10.58 5.88
N SER A 72 -4.71 11.55 6.78
CA SER A 72 -5.60 12.67 6.52
C SER A 72 -5.15 13.50 5.32
N GLU A 73 -3.86 13.82 5.22
CA GLU A 73 -3.31 14.58 4.10
C GLU A 73 -3.41 13.82 2.76
N ILE A 74 -3.22 12.50 2.77
CA ILE A 74 -3.39 11.66 1.57
C ILE A 74 -4.85 11.67 1.12
N THR A 75 -5.79 11.47 2.05
CA THR A 75 -7.23 11.50 1.77
C THR A 75 -7.65 12.86 1.20
N GLU A 76 -7.14 13.96 1.76
CA GLU A 76 -7.38 15.30 1.23
C GLU A 76 -6.85 15.49 -0.20
N CYS A 77 -5.67 14.95 -0.52
CA CYS A 77 -5.14 14.97 -1.89
C CYS A 77 -6.08 14.24 -2.86
N PHE A 78 -6.64 13.11 -2.46
CA PHE A 78 -7.61 12.38 -3.29
C PHE A 78 -8.91 13.16 -3.49
N HIS A 79 -9.46 13.81 -2.46
CA HIS A 79 -10.63 14.68 -2.60
C HIS A 79 -10.36 15.86 -3.54
N ARG A 80 -9.19 16.50 -3.44
CA ARG A 80 -8.79 17.57 -4.37
C ARG A 80 -8.65 17.06 -5.80
N ALA A 81 -8.03 15.90 -6.00
CA ALA A 81 -7.92 15.27 -7.31
C ALA A 81 -9.30 14.97 -7.93
N ARG A 82 -10.23 14.43 -7.13
CA ARG A 82 -11.61 14.20 -7.56
C ARG A 82 -12.34 15.50 -7.90
N SER A 83 -12.22 16.55 -7.09
CA SER A 83 -12.81 17.86 -7.37
C SER A 83 -12.28 18.43 -8.70
N LEU A 84 -10.98 18.33 -8.94
CA LEU A 84 -10.38 18.76 -10.21
C LEU A 84 -10.89 17.96 -11.42
N ALA A 85 -11.12 16.66 -11.25
CA ALA A 85 -11.71 15.80 -12.29
C ALA A 85 -13.18 16.16 -12.56
N ALA A 86 -13.96 16.43 -11.51
CA ALA A 86 -15.34 16.89 -11.63
C ALA A 86 -15.43 18.25 -12.34
N ASP A 87 -14.56 19.20 -11.99
CA ASP A 87 -14.45 20.49 -12.69
C ASP A 87 -14.07 20.31 -14.17
N ALA A 88 -13.17 19.37 -14.46
CA ALA A 88 -12.77 19.06 -15.82
C ALA A 88 -13.96 18.55 -16.65
N LYS A 89 -14.82 17.70 -16.07
CA LYS A 89 -16.07 17.24 -16.70
C LYS A 89 -17.01 18.42 -16.98
N GLN A 90 -17.31 19.24 -15.96
CA GLN A 90 -18.27 20.35 -16.06
C GLN A 90 -17.88 21.42 -17.09
N GLY A 91 -16.58 21.72 -17.19
CA GLY A 91 -16.07 22.75 -18.10
C GLY A 91 -15.84 22.26 -19.53
N SER A 92 -16.25 21.03 -19.88
CA SER A 92 -15.82 20.36 -21.11
C SER A 92 -16.97 19.98 -22.04
N ASP A 93 -16.66 19.93 -23.34
CA ASP A 93 -17.60 19.42 -24.35
C ASP A 93 -17.43 17.90 -24.47
N MET A 94 -18.28 17.16 -23.77
CA MET A 94 -18.24 15.70 -23.70
C MET A 94 -18.52 15.03 -25.06
N TYR A 95 -19.03 15.76 -26.05
CA TYR A 95 -19.21 15.27 -27.42
C TYR A 95 -17.89 15.24 -28.21
N ASN A 96 -16.82 15.87 -27.72
CA ASN A 96 -15.49 15.76 -28.31
C ASN A 96 -14.78 14.49 -27.82
N PRO A 97 -14.46 13.53 -28.72
CA PRO A 97 -13.79 12.28 -28.34
C PRO A 97 -12.44 12.48 -27.65
N ARG A 98 -11.69 13.54 -28.00
CA ARG A 98 -10.37 13.82 -27.41
C ARG A 98 -10.47 14.28 -25.96
N ILE A 99 -11.44 15.15 -25.68
CA ILE A 99 -11.74 15.63 -24.33
C ILE A 99 -12.20 14.46 -23.46
N HIS A 100 -13.08 13.63 -23.99
CA HIS A 100 -13.54 12.41 -23.33
C HIS A 100 -12.37 11.47 -22.98
N GLU A 101 -11.46 11.21 -23.92
CA GLU A 101 -10.25 10.40 -23.67
C GLU A 101 -9.38 10.98 -22.53
N GLN A 102 -9.22 12.31 -22.47
CA GLN A 102 -8.49 12.94 -21.35
C GLN A 102 -9.20 12.75 -20.01
N LEU A 103 -10.53 12.87 -19.98
CA LEU A 103 -11.30 12.68 -18.76
C LEU A 103 -11.26 11.23 -18.29
N THR A 104 -11.34 10.27 -19.22
CA THR A 104 -11.13 8.84 -18.92
C THR A 104 -9.75 8.60 -18.33
N TYR A 105 -8.70 9.16 -18.93
CA TYR A 105 -7.35 9.05 -18.39
C TYR A 105 -7.24 9.59 -16.95
N ILE A 106 -7.77 10.80 -16.70
CA ILE A 106 -7.75 11.43 -15.37
C ILE A 106 -8.43 10.51 -14.34
N THR A 107 -9.63 10.03 -14.70
CA THR A 107 -10.46 9.20 -13.84
C THR A 107 -9.80 7.86 -13.51
N GLU A 108 -9.28 7.17 -14.52
CA GLU A 108 -8.56 5.90 -14.34
C GLU A 108 -7.27 6.08 -13.54
N ASN A 109 -6.56 7.21 -13.72
CA ASN A 109 -5.35 7.50 -12.97
C ASN A 109 -5.65 7.70 -11.47
N ILE A 110 -6.70 8.45 -11.14
CA ILE A 110 -7.15 8.63 -9.74
C ILE A 110 -7.57 7.28 -9.14
N ARG A 111 -8.43 6.52 -9.84
CA ARG A 111 -8.91 5.20 -9.38
C ARG A 111 -7.76 4.25 -9.09
N ARG A 112 -6.75 4.22 -9.95
CA ARG A 112 -5.54 3.40 -9.75
C ARG A 112 -4.83 3.75 -8.45
N HIS A 113 -4.57 5.03 -8.20
CA HIS A 113 -3.87 5.47 -6.98
C HIS A 113 -4.69 5.22 -5.71
N ILE A 114 -6.02 5.40 -5.77
CA ILE A 114 -6.92 5.04 -4.65
C ILE A 114 -6.83 3.54 -4.37
N GLU A 115 -6.89 2.69 -5.40
CA GLU A 115 -6.81 1.24 -5.25
C GLU A 115 -5.46 0.78 -4.69
N GLU A 116 -4.35 1.35 -5.16
CA GLU A 116 -3.01 1.10 -4.63
C GLU A 116 -2.92 1.48 -3.14
N TYR A 117 -3.48 2.63 -2.76
CA TYR A 117 -3.51 3.07 -1.36
C TYR A 117 -4.36 2.16 -0.48
N ARG A 118 -5.58 1.81 -0.91
CA ARG A 118 -6.48 0.89 -0.20
C ARG A 118 -5.82 -0.45 0.05
N ARG A 119 -5.09 -1.00 -0.93
CA ARG A 119 -4.35 -2.26 -0.77
C ARG A 119 -3.26 -2.13 0.30
N ALA A 120 -2.47 -1.06 0.27
CA ALA A 120 -1.44 -0.81 1.27
C ALA A 120 -2.05 -0.72 2.69
N GLN A 121 -3.16 0.00 2.84
CA GLN A 121 -3.85 0.16 4.12
C GLN A 121 -4.46 -1.15 4.65
N ARG A 122 -5.04 -2.00 3.78
CA ARG A 122 -5.50 -3.35 4.18
C ARG A 122 -4.36 -4.22 4.71
N VAL A 123 -3.21 -4.19 4.03
CA VAL A 123 -2.01 -4.93 4.48
C VAL A 123 -1.57 -4.43 5.85
N PHE A 124 -1.56 -3.12 6.06
CA PHE A 124 -1.20 -2.52 7.35
C PHE A 124 -2.18 -2.89 8.46
N ALA A 125 -3.50 -2.86 8.20
CA ALA A 125 -4.53 -3.31 9.13
C ALA A 125 -4.34 -4.77 9.55
N THR A 126 -4.07 -5.68 8.61
CA THR A 126 -3.79 -7.10 8.91
C THR A 126 -2.53 -7.27 9.77
N GLN A 127 -1.50 -6.44 9.54
CA GLN A 127 -0.30 -6.45 10.37
C GLN A 127 -0.59 -5.99 11.80
N LEU A 128 -1.37 -4.91 11.98
CA LEU A 128 -1.81 -4.45 13.30
C LEU A 128 -2.65 -5.50 14.02
N GLU A 129 -3.58 -6.15 13.30
CA GLU A 129 -4.41 -7.23 13.85
C GLU A 129 -3.54 -8.40 14.36
N THR A 130 -2.52 -8.79 13.59
CA THR A 130 -1.55 -9.82 14.01
C THR A 130 -0.85 -9.43 15.31
N GLN A 131 -0.52 -8.16 15.50
CA GLN A 131 0.07 -7.68 16.76
C GLN A 131 -0.91 -7.68 17.91
N VAL A 132 -2.15 -7.28 17.68
CA VAL A 132 -3.23 -7.36 18.67
C VAL A 132 -3.41 -8.80 19.13
N ARG A 133 -3.51 -9.75 18.20
CA ARG A 133 -3.61 -11.20 18.49
C ARG A 133 -2.45 -11.69 19.35
N ARG A 134 -1.21 -11.36 18.98
CA ARG A 134 -0.01 -11.74 19.75
C ARG A 134 -0.03 -11.18 21.17
N ARG A 135 -0.33 -9.89 21.34
CA ARG A 135 -0.36 -9.25 22.66
C ARG A 135 -1.52 -9.75 23.52
N TYR A 136 -2.68 -10.00 22.92
CA TYR A 136 -3.82 -10.60 23.61
C TYR A 136 -3.48 -11.99 24.15
N GLY A 137 -2.82 -12.85 23.36
CA GLY A 137 -2.38 -14.17 23.80
C GLY A 137 -1.29 -14.15 24.89
N LEU A 138 -0.42 -13.13 24.92
CA LEU A 138 0.55 -12.96 26.01
C LEU A 138 -0.12 -12.66 27.36
N VAL A 139 -1.26 -11.97 27.34
CA VAL A 139 -2.02 -11.63 28.55
C VAL A 139 -2.97 -12.78 28.94
N ASN A 140 -3.44 -13.57 27.97
CA ASN A 140 -4.33 -14.71 28.18
C ASN A 140 -3.67 -16.03 27.71
N PRO A 141 -2.66 -16.54 28.43
CA PRO A 141 -1.90 -17.72 27.99
C PRO A 141 -2.70 -19.04 27.99
N GLU A 142 -3.78 -19.10 28.79
CA GLU A 142 -4.65 -20.29 28.89
C GLU A 142 -5.79 -20.29 27.85
N ALA A 143 -5.96 -19.20 27.08
CA ALA A 143 -7.03 -19.09 26.10
C ALA A 143 -6.73 -19.96 24.87
N SER A 144 -7.74 -20.70 24.41
CA SER A 144 -7.70 -21.40 23.13
C SER A 144 -7.57 -20.43 21.95
N GLU A 145 -7.10 -20.90 20.80
CA GLU A 145 -7.01 -20.06 19.59
C GLU A 145 -8.37 -19.44 19.21
N GLN A 146 -9.47 -20.16 19.42
CA GLN A 146 -10.82 -19.65 19.17
C GLN A 146 -11.22 -18.53 20.15
N GLU A 147 -10.86 -18.65 21.43
CA GLU A 147 -11.12 -17.60 22.43
C GLU A 147 -10.25 -16.36 22.20
N ILE A 148 -9.01 -16.54 21.73
CA ILE A 148 -8.15 -15.44 21.32
C ILE A 148 -8.77 -14.71 20.13
N GLU A 149 -9.21 -15.43 19.09
CA GLU A 149 -9.83 -14.84 17.91
C GLU A 149 -11.10 -14.07 18.27
N ASN A 150 -11.99 -14.67 19.05
CA ASN A 150 -13.22 -14.03 19.51
C ASN A 150 -12.93 -12.78 20.36
N GLY A 151 -11.94 -12.85 21.25
CA GLY A 151 -11.51 -11.71 22.06
C GLY A 151 -10.96 -10.56 21.22
N VAL A 152 -10.09 -10.86 20.26
CA VAL A 152 -9.55 -9.88 19.30
C VAL A 152 -10.69 -9.25 18.51
N GLN A 153 -11.60 -10.06 17.95
CA GLN A 153 -12.73 -9.58 17.17
C GLN A 153 -13.61 -8.61 17.99
N ASN A 154 -13.94 -8.95 19.24
CA ASN A 154 -14.73 -8.09 20.12
C ASN A 154 -14.04 -6.75 20.41
N ILE A 155 -12.72 -6.76 20.63
CA ILE A 155 -11.92 -5.54 20.84
C ILE A 155 -11.93 -4.67 19.58
N LEU A 156 -11.81 -5.28 18.39
CA LEU A 156 -11.88 -4.56 17.13
C LEU A 156 -13.25 -3.91 16.92
N TYR A 157 -14.34 -4.59 17.30
CA TYR A 157 -15.71 -4.06 17.29
C TYR A 157 -16.01 -3.00 18.35
N GLY A 158 -15.05 -2.66 19.22
CA GLY A 158 -15.22 -1.60 20.21
C GLY A 158 -15.71 -2.06 21.56
N ASP A 159 -15.87 -3.36 21.78
CA ASP A 159 -16.16 -3.89 23.11
C ASP A 159 -14.90 -3.87 23.98
N GLN A 160 -14.70 -2.74 24.67
CA GLN A 160 -13.59 -2.58 25.62
C GLN A 160 -13.73 -3.47 26.86
N GLN A 161 -14.93 -4.02 27.12
CA GLN A 161 -15.18 -4.93 28.24
C GLN A 161 -14.64 -6.34 27.95
N ALA A 162 -14.44 -6.70 26.68
CA ALA A 162 -13.82 -7.96 26.27
C ALA A 162 -12.37 -8.14 26.77
N PHE A 163 -11.69 -7.05 27.18
CA PHE A 163 -10.36 -7.12 27.82
C PHE A 163 -10.43 -7.21 29.36
N GLN A 164 -11.57 -7.56 29.96
CA GLN A 164 -11.62 -7.80 31.42
C GLN A 164 -10.96 -9.14 31.78
N VAL A 165 -9.63 -9.12 31.87
CA VAL A 165 -8.87 -10.24 32.45
C VAL A 165 -9.06 -10.22 33.97
N GLN A 166 -9.85 -11.17 34.47
CA GLN A 166 -9.98 -11.41 35.90
C GLN A 166 -8.62 -11.75 36.51
N GLY A 167 -8.15 -10.95 37.47
CA GLY A 167 -7.10 -11.37 38.41
C GLY A 167 -5.67 -10.88 38.15
N MET A 168 -5.38 -10.09 37.12
CA MET A 168 -3.99 -9.66 36.84
C MET A 168 -3.80 -8.13 36.92
N ARG A 169 -3.75 -7.60 38.14
CA ARG A 169 -3.38 -6.19 38.45
C ARG A 169 -1.87 -5.91 38.30
N SER A 170 -1.23 -6.50 37.29
CA SER A 170 0.21 -6.30 37.05
C SER A 170 0.43 -5.13 36.08
N ALA A 171 1.45 -4.31 36.32
CA ALA A 171 1.80 -3.20 35.43
C ALA A 171 1.99 -3.66 33.97
N LYS A 172 2.54 -4.86 33.75
CA LYS A 172 2.72 -5.46 32.42
C LYS A 172 1.39 -5.81 31.72
N ALA A 173 0.38 -6.23 32.48
CA ALA A 173 -0.93 -6.57 31.93
C ALA A 173 -1.69 -5.30 31.50
N ASN A 174 -1.57 -4.22 32.28
CA ASN A 174 -2.14 -2.92 31.93
C ASN A 174 -1.46 -2.32 30.69
N GLU A 175 -0.12 -2.39 30.59
CA GLU A 175 0.61 -1.91 29.41
C GLU A 175 0.23 -2.68 28.14
N ALA A 176 0.12 -4.01 28.24
CA ALA A 176 -0.33 -4.84 27.12
C ALA A 176 -1.78 -4.54 26.70
N ARG A 177 -2.68 -4.30 27.68
CA ARG A 177 -4.06 -3.85 27.45
C ARG A 177 -4.09 -2.55 26.68
N ASP A 178 -3.39 -1.53 27.18
CA ASP A 178 -3.38 -0.21 26.57
C ASP A 178 -2.89 -0.28 25.14
N ALA A 179 -1.80 -1.02 24.90
CA ALA A 179 -1.24 -1.21 23.56
C ALA A 179 -2.17 -1.99 22.60
N VAL A 180 -3.03 -2.88 23.12
CA VAL A 180 -4.06 -3.58 22.33
C VAL A 180 -5.20 -2.64 21.97
N LEU A 181 -5.75 -1.92 22.96
CA LEU A 181 -6.82 -0.93 22.75
C LEU A 181 -6.40 0.12 21.72
N GLN A 182 -5.19 0.62 21.89
CA GLN A 182 -4.60 1.60 21.02
C GLN A 182 -4.46 1.13 19.56
N ARG A 183 -3.98 -0.10 19.33
CA ARG A 183 -3.92 -0.68 17.97
C ARG A 183 -5.33 -0.94 17.40
N SER A 184 -6.27 -1.34 18.25
CA SER A 184 -7.66 -1.55 17.81
C SER A 184 -8.30 -0.26 17.32
N THR A 185 -8.03 0.87 17.98
CA THR A 185 -8.47 2.19 17.52
C THR A 185 -7.84 2.56 16.17
N ALA A 186 -6.53 2.31 16.00
CA ALA A 186 -5.87 2.53 14.71
C ALA A 186 -6.48 1.69 13.57
N ILE A 187 -6.80 0.41 13.85
CA ILE A 187 -7.49 -0.44 12.87
C ILE A 187 -8.86 0.13 12.50
N ARG A 188 -9.66 0.57 13.49
CA ARG A 188 -10.97 1.19 13.21
C ARG A 188 -10.81 2.44 12.34
N ARG A 189 -9.82 3.28 12.61
CA ARG A 189 -9.54 4.46 11.80
C ARG A 189 -9.22 4.10 10.35
N ILE A 190 -8.38 3.09 10.13
CA ILE A 190 -8.09 2.59 8.78
C ILE A 190 -9.37 2.09 8.10
N LEU A 191 -10.27 1.41 8.82
CA LEU A 191 -11.55 0.95 8.25
C LEU A 191 -12.48 2.10 7.86
N GLU A 192 -12.56 3.14 8.68
CA GLU A 192 -13.29 4.38 8.35
C GLU A 192 -12.71 5.05 7.10
N ASP A 193 -11.39 5.19 7.03
CA ASP A 193 -10.70 5.78 5.88
C ASP A 193 -10.89 4.92 4.62
N LEU A 194 -10.85 3.58 4.74
CA LEU A 194 -11.14 2.67 3.63
C LEU A 194 -12.58 2.81 3.12
N GLN A 195 -13.55 3.08 3.99
CA GLN A 195 -14.91 3.36 3.57
C GLN A 195 -14.97 4.68 2.79
N SER A 196 -14.40 5.76 3.33
CA SER A 196 -14.33 7.05 2.64
C SER A 196 -13.65 6.95 1.27
N LEU A 197 -12.58 6.17 1.16
CA LEU A 197 -11.90 5.89 -0.11
C LEU A 197 -12.75 5.06 -1.08
N ASN A 198 -13.65 4.19 -0.60
CA ASN A 198 -14.58 3.46 -1.46
C ASN A 198 -15.61 4.41 -2.08
N GLU A 199 -16.23 5.26 -1.25
CA GLU A 199 -17.17 6.28 -1.69
C GLU A 199 -16.50 7.17 -2.74
N LEU A 200 -15.28 7.63 -2.47
CA LEU A 200 -14.51 8.42 -3.41
C LEU A 200 -14.18 7.68 -4.72
N PHE A 201 -13.86 6.39 -4.64
CA PHE A 201 -13.59 5.57 -5.82
C PHE A 201 -14.81 5.43 -6.73
N GLU A 202 -15.99 5.25 -6.13
CA GLU A 202 -17.27 5.19 -6.84
C GLU A 202 -17.61 6.54 -7.48
N GLU A 203 -17.54 7.63 -6.72
CA GLU A 203 -17.79 9.00 -7.21
C GLU A 203 -16.88 9.37 -8.38
N VAL A 204 -15.59 9.00 -8.32
CA VAL A 204 -14.66 9.22 -9.43
C VAL A 204 -15.09 8.40 -10.65
N GLY A 205 -15.52 7.15 -10.44
CA GLY A 205 -16.06 6.29 -11.51
C GLY A 205 -17.27 6.86 -12.24
N GLU A 206 -18.16 7.54 -11.53
CA GLU A 206 -19.35 8.18 -12.11
C GLU A 206 -19.02 9.40 -12.99
N LEU A 207 -17.80 9.95 -12.88
CA LEU A 207 -17.38 11.04 -13.76
C LEU A 207 -17.32 10.61 -15.22
N VAL A 208 -17.10 9.33 -15.50
CA VAL A 208 -17.09 8.76 -16.86
C VAL A 208 -18.28 7.82 -16.98
N GLU A 209 -19.44 8.37 -17.37
CA GLU A 209 -20.62 7.55 -17.66
C GLU A 209 -20.37 6.62 -18.86
N LYS A 210 -20.91 5.39 -18.78
CA LYS A 210 -20.84 4.38 -19.85
C LYS A 210 -21.62 4.83 -21.10
N HIS A 211 -21.06 5.69 -21.93
CA HIS A 211 -21.55 5.80 -23.31
C HIS A 211 -20.90 4.72 -24.17
N GLN A 212 -21.71 3.74 -24.57
CA GLN A 212 -21.49 2.89 -25.73
C GLN A 212 -21.38 3.79 -26.98
N VAL A 213 -20.18 4.29 -27.26
CA VAL A 213 -19.78 4.57 -28.63
C VAL A 213 -18.87 3.40 -29.01
N PRO A 214 -19.10 2.69 -30.13
CA PRO A 214 -18.23 1.59 -30.52
C PRO A 214 -16.87 2.20 -30.89
N LEU A 215 -15.97 2.29 -29.91
CA LEU A 215 -14.62 2.76 -30.12
C LEU A 215 -13.79 1.57 -30.56
N ASP A 216 -13.43 1.67 -31.83
CA ASP A 216 -12.45 0.86 -32.53
C ASP A 216 -11.19 0.63 -31.68
N ASN A 217 -10.63 -0.57 -31.82
CA ASN A 217 -9.67 -1.18 -30.91
C ASN A 217 -8.30 -0.47 -30.89
N THR A 218 -8.22 0.68 -30.23
CA THR A 218 -6.94 1.38 -30.00
C THR A 218 -6.75 1.70 -28.52
N VAL A 219 -6.74 0.66 -27.68
CA VAL A 219 -5.99 0.67 -26.42
C VAL A 219 -5.09 -0.57 -26.43
N LYS A 220 -4.03 -0.50 -27.23
CA LYS A 220 -2.85 -1.34 -27.05
C LYS A 220 -1.82 -0.51 -26.30
N ASN A 221 -1.31 -1.08 -25.22
CA ASN A 221 -0.20 -0.62 -24.37
C ASN A 221 -0.59 0.27 -23.17
N VAL A 222 -1.20 -0.36 -22.15
CA VAL A 222 -0.96 -0.04 -20.73
C VAL A 222 -0.50 -1.33 -20.04
N GLU A 223 0.46 -2.00 -20.66
CA GLU A 223 1.16 -3.13 -20.09
C GLU A 223 2.61 -2.68 -19.88
N GLU A 224 2.85 -1.98 -18.76
CA GLU A 224 4.14 -1.82 -18.08
C GLU A 224 4.02 -0.82 -16.91
N THR A 225 3.21 -1.14 -15.90
CA THR A 225 3.46 -0.64 -14.52
C THR A 225 2.85 -1.59 -13.50
N VAL A 226 3.24 -2.86 -13.53
CA VAL A 226 2.91 -3.85 -12.49
C VAL A 226 4.17 -4.51 -11.92
N GLU A 227 5.32 -4.39 -12.58
CA GLU A 227 6.60 -4.86 -12.06
C GLU A 227 7.45 -3.68 -11.56
N ASN A 228 7.22 -3.19 -10.34
CA ASN A 228 8.30 -2.57 -9.55
C ASN A 228 7.98 -2.38 -8.05
N TYR A 229 6.74 -2.60 -7.59
CA TYR A 229 6.45 -2.52 -6.14
C TYR A 229 6.83 -3.81 -5.37
N GLN A 230 7.01 -4.94 -6.05
CA GLN A 230 7.51 -6.19 -5.44
C GLN A 230 9.03 -6.20 -5.14
N LYS A 231 9.79 -5.16 -5.55
CA LYS A 231 11.24 -5.08 -5.24
C LYS A 231 11.55 -4.36 -3.93
N SER A 232 10.68 -3.48 -3.42
CA SER A 232 10.90 -2.83 -2.11
C SER A 232 10.55 -3.74 -0.93
N THR A 233 9.54 -4.61 -1.03
CA THR A 233 9.18 -5.56 0.03
C THR A 233 10.17 -6.72 0.16
N ARG A 234 10.84 -7.12 -0.93
CA ARG A 234 11.88 -8.17 -0.89
C ARG A 234 13.19 -7.75 -0.18
N LEU A 235 13.41 -6.45 0.01
CA LEU A 235 14.56 -5.95 0.78
C LEU A 235 14.31 -5.94 2.30
N LEU A 236 13.04 -5.97 2.74
CA LEU A 236 12.69 -6.10 4.15
C LEU A 236 12.52 -7.58 4.57
N ASP A 237 11.98 -8.45 3.71
CA ASP A 237 11.85 -9.89 4.01
C ASP A 237 13.17 -10.68 3.98
N ARG A 238 14.19 -10.22 3.24
CA ARG A 238 15.52 -10.85 3.26
C ARG A 238 16.33 -10.53 4.52
N ALA A 239 16.02 -9.48 5.26
CA ALA A 239 16.76 -9.16 6.48
C ALA A 239 16.43 -10.13 7.64
N ILE A 240 15.18 -10.59 7.73
CA ILE A 240 14.72 -11.43 8.85
C ILE A 240 14.93 -12.93 8.58
N ILE A 241 14.91 -13.38 7.32
CA ILE A 241 15.20 -14.78 6.97
C ILE A 241 16.72 -15.04 6.81
N SER A 242 17.52 -14.02 6.47
CA SER A 242 18.99 -14.15 6.40
C SER A 242 19.65 -14.39 7.76
N ALA A 243 19.10 -13.84 8.85
CA ALA A 243 19.63 -14.08 10.20
C ALA A 243 19.36 -15.50 10.73
N ARG A 244 18.31 -16.20 10.26
CA ARG A 244 17.96 -17.54 10.75
C ARG A 244 18.63 -18.68 9.98
N ASN A 245 19.03 -18.47 8.72
CA ASN A 245 19.75 -19.49 7.93
C ASN A 245 21.28 -19.41 8.02
N ALA A 246 21.86 -18.35 8.58
CA ALA A 246 23.32 -18.23 8.77
C ALA A 246 23.94 -19.33 9.67
N ARG A 247 23.14 -20.03 10.49
CA ARG A 247 23.63 -21.16 11.29
C ARG A 247 23.75 -22.47 10.51
N LYS A 248 22.96 -22.66 9.44
CA LYS A 248 22.97 -23.89 8.62
C LYS A 248 24.11 -23.90 7.59
N TYR A 249 24.52 -22.73 7.08
CA TYR A 249 25.61 -22.63 6.09
C TYR A 249 27.02 -22.79 6.68
N LYS A 250 27.22 -22.57 7.99
CA LYS A 250 28.52 -22.83 8.65
C LYS A 250 28.91 -24.31 8.57
N TRP A 251 27.95 -25.21 8.72
CA TRP A 251 28.19 -26.66 8.62
C TRP A 251 28.41 -27.13 7.18
N TRP A 252 27.76 -26.47 6.22
CA TRP A 252 27.93 -26.79 4.81
C TRP A 252 29.32 -26.38 4.28
N ILE A 253 29.82 -25.20 4.70
CA ILE A 253 31.18 -24.76 4.37
C ILE A 253 32.24 -25.66 5.01
N LEU A 254 32.03 -26.11 6.26
CA LEU A 254 32.94 -27.03 6.94
C LEU A 254 33.00 -28.38 6.21
N PHE A 255 31.86 -28.91 5.76
CA PHE A 255 31.81 -30.17 5.00
C PHE A 255 32.54 -30.05 3.65
N VAL A 256 32.36 -28.95 2.92
CA VAL A 256 33.05 -28.70 1.64
C VAL A 256 34.56 -28.55 1.84
N CYS A 257 35.01 -27.86 2.90
CA CYS A 257 36.44 -27.75 3.21
C CYS A 257 37.08 -29.10 3.54
N VAL A 258 36.42 -29.95 4.34
CA VAL A 258 36.93 -31.29 4.68
C VAL A 258 37.01 -32.19 3.45
N LEU A 259 36.02 -32.11 2.55
CA LEU A 259 36.02 -32.86 1.29
C LEU A 259 37.21 -32.48 0.39
N ILE A 260 37.51 -31.19 0.26
CA ILE A 260 38.64 -30.69 -0.56
C ILE A 260 39.97 -31.19 0.01
N VAL A 261 40.16 -31.13 1.33
CA VAL A 261 41.38 -31.64 1.98
C VAL A 261 41.54 -33.14 1.76
N ALA A 262 40.46 -33.92 1.84
CA ALA A 262 40.49 -35.36 1.59
C ALA A 262 40.90 -35.70 0.15
N ILE A 263 40.42 -34.93 -0.84
CA ILE A 263 40.80 -35.10 -2.25
C ILE A 263 42.30 -34.80 -2.45
N ILE A 264 42.81 -33.73 -1.83
CA ILE A 264 44.23 -33.37 -1.95
C ILE A 264 45.12 -34.48 -1.36
N VAL A 265 44.76 -35.02 -0.19
CA VAL A 265 45.51 -36.13 0.43
C VAL A 265 45.45 -37.39 -0.46
N ALA A 266 44.30 -37.70 -1.05
CA ALA A 266 44.17 -38.84 -1.96
C ALA A 266 45.05 -38.69 -3.21
N VAL A 267 45.14 -37.49 -3.78
CA VAL A 267 46.00 -37.20 -4.93
C VAL A 267 47.48 -37.33 -4.56
N ILE A 268 47.90 -36.83 -3.38
CA ILE A 268 49.28 -36.94 -2.92
C ILE A 268 49.66 -38.41 -2.69
N ILE A 269 48.79 -39.21 -2.09
CA ILE A 269 49.04 -40.65 -1.88
C ILE A 269 49.09 -41.38 -3.23
N ALA A 270 48.20 -41.06 -4.17
CA ALA A 270 48.21 -41.66 -5.50
C ALA A 270 49.50 -41.31 -6.28
N TRP A 271 49.92 -40.03 -6.26
CA TRP A 271 51.18 -39.58 -6.87
C TRP A 271 52.40 -40.23 -6.19
N GLY A 272 52.45 -40.27 -4.87
CA GLY A 272 53.53 -40.92 -4.13
C GLY A 272 53.63 -42.42 -4.41
N LYS A 273 52.49 -43.10 -4.56
CA LYS A 273 52.44 -44.54 -4.85
C LYS A 273 52.77 -44.85 -6.32
N ILE A 274 52.50 -43.94 -7.25
CA ILE A 274 52.91 -44.05 -8.65
C ILE A 274 54.42 -43.82 -8.77
N ASN A 275 54.98 -42.83 -8.05
CA ASN A 275 56.40 -42.49 -8.14
C ASN A 275 57.34 -43.47 -7.43
N HIS A 276 56.82 -44.31 -6.51
CA HIS A 276 57.58 -45.41 -5.90
C HIS A 276 57.45 -46.73 -6.68
N LYS A 277 56.66 -46.76 -7.77
CA LYS A 277 56.47 -47.96 -8.61
C LYS A 277 57.25 -47.91 -9.94
N PHE A 278 58.08 -46.90 -10.11
CA PHE A 278 59.15 -46.79 -11.10
C PHE A 278 60.49 -46.75 -10.34
#